data_AF-A0A0R0F728-F1
#
_entry.id   AF-A0A0R0F728-F1
#
_cell.length_a   1.000
_cell.length_b   1.000
_cell.length_c   1.000
_cell.angle_alpha   90.00
_cell.angle_beta   90.00
_cell.angle_gamma   90.00
#
_symmetry.space_group_name_H-M   'P 1'
#
loop_
_entity.id
_entity.type
_entity.pdbx_description
1 polymer ?
#
loop_
_entity_poly.entity_id
_entity_poly.type
_entity_poly.pdbx_seq_one_letter_code
_entity_poly.pdbx_strand_id
1 'polypeptide(L)'
;MSKFLHLHVGAGYKDIGDPIWQCKQCKAKMWYDERINKDKQTKNPKFSLCCGDGKIQLPILHDAPQPLRQLLFDSRDSQAKKFQQNIRLYNLMFAFTSPGIKVDTSYNTGRGPPTLRIHGQSHHLIGSLLPMPDNSPKFAQLYIYDTENEVNNRLSQYPIKNNVDEDIIIGIKNMLDTHNPYAQKFRMTRDKLDSSAVCDLKLKLISDRQTDGRLYNLPNAFEVAALIVGDEHTSNNRDIIIEKQTGMLQRINELHPAYLPLQYPLLYPHGEDGYRPNILHKHHPHSHATKRNKVTMREYFCYRMQSRDNEAQTILHSRRLFHQWVVDGYCMIESQKLNYRYMEQFYFDGMAICAHVGFPNLFLTLTCNPAWPEIQRQVAKSNLTAHDCPDVVSRVFKMKLNQLMHDLKSGHVFGPILAFVYTIEWQKRGLPHAHILIFLHPSN
;
A
#
# COMPACT_ATOMS: atom_id res chain seq x y z
N MET A 1 9.45 -36.17 -30.57
CA MET A 1 8.51 -35.47 -31.46
C MET A 1 7.73 -34.45 -30.64
N SER A 2 8.04 -33.16 -30.78
CA SER A 2 7.27 -32.08 -30.17
C SER A 2 5.94 -31.97 -30.91
N LYS A 3 4.90 -32.66 -30.44
CA LYS A 3 3.52 -32.37 -30.86
C LYS A 3 3.17 -30.99 -30.28
N PHE A 4 3.44 -29.94 -31.05
CA PHE A 4 2.76 -28.68 -30.85
C PHE A 4 1.27 -28.98 -30.98
N LEU A 5 0.53 -28.89 -29.87
CA LEU A 5 -0.92 -28.94 -29.92
C LEU A 5 -1.38 -27.78 -30.81
N HIS A 6 -1.77 -28.10 -32.05
CA HIS A 6 -2.54 -27.21 -32.91
C HIS A 6 -3.97 -27.14 -32.39
N LEU A 7 -4.14 -26.65 -31.17
CA LEU A 7 -5.46 -26.21 -30.72
C LEU A 7 -5.82 -25.00 -31.56
N HIS A 8 -6.84 -25.14 -32.41
CA HIS A 8 -7.57 -24.00 -32.99
C HIS A 8 -8.33 -23.25 -31.89
N VAL A 9 -7.60 -22.74 -30.89
CA VAL A 9 -8.09 -21.67 -30.04
C VAL A 9 -8.28 -20.50 -30.99
N GLY A 10 -9.52 -20.03 -31.16
CA GLY A 10 -9.88 -18.99 -32.15
C GLY A 10 -8.78 -17.94 -32.24
N ALA A 11 -8.24 -17.72 -33.44
CA ALA A 11 -6.90 -17.16 -33.70
C ALA A 11 -6.63 -15.73 -33.21
N GLY A 12 -7.50 -15.15 -32.38
CA GLY A 12 -7.36 -13.81 -31.81
C GLY A 12 -6.89 -13.83 -30.36
N TYR A 13 -6.13 -12.79 -29.99
CA TYR A 13 -5.90 -12.44 -28.59
C TYR A 13 -7.24 -12.15 -27.90
N LYS A 14 -7.56 -12.89 -26.84
CA LYS A 14 -8.77 -12.63 -26.04
C LYS A 14 -8.53 -11.45 -25.10
N ASP A 15 -8.93 -10.27 -25.56
CA ASP A 15 -8.87 -9.00 -24.82
C ASP A 15 -9.94 -8.97 -23.71
N ILE A 16 -9.55 -8.62 -22.48
CA ILE A 16 -10.48 -8.50 -21.33
C ILE A 16 -11.17 -7.13 -21.27
N GLY A 17 -10.81 -6.21 -22.17
CA GLY A 17 -11.32 -4.85 -22.24
C GLY A 17 -10.70 -3.92 -21.20
N ASP A 18 -11.41 -2.83 -20.91
CA ASP A 18 -10.95 -1.75 -20.06
C ASP A 18 -11.74 -1.67 -18.74
N PRO A 19 -11.18 -1.06 -17.67
CA PRO A 19 -11.86 -0.92 -16.38
C PRO A 19 -12.88 0.23 -16.40
N ILE A 20 -13.84 0.18 -17.33
CA ILE A 20 -14.86 1.22 -17.53
C ILE A 20 -16.11 1.03 -16.64
N TRP A 21 -16.24 -0.14 -16.00
CA TRP A 21 -17.37 -0.40 -15.10
C TRP A 21 -17.10 0.24 -13.74
N GLN A 22 -18.13 0.79 -13.11
CA GLN A 22 -18.03 1.34 -11.77
C GLN A 22 -18.80 0.49 -10.77
N CYS A 23 -18.21 0.26 -9.60
CA CYS A 23 -18.93 -0.30 -8.47
C CYS A 23 -20.08 0.64 -8.07
N LYS A 24 -21.33 0.13 -8.08
CA LYS A 24 -22.50 0.93 -7.73
C LYS A 24 -22.44 1.51 -6.30
N GLN A 25 -21.73 0.84 -5.40
CA GLN A 25 -21.66 1.18 -3.97
C GLN A 25 -20.54 2.18 -3.64
N CYS A 26 -19.38 2.07 -4.28
CA CYS A 26 -18.20 2.88 -3.93
C CYS A 26 -17.53 3.57 -5.12
N LYS A 27 -18.09 3.48 -6.33
CA LYS A 27 -17.59 4.10 -7.58
C LYS A 27 -16.19 3.67 -8.05
N ALA A 28 -15.59 2.66 -7.40
CA ALA A 28 -14.34 2.04 -7.86
C ALA A 28 -14.44 1.56 -9.32
N LYS A 29 -13.42 1.86 -10.12
CA LYS A 29 -13.26 1.39 -11.50
C LYS A 29 -12.88 -0.08 -11.53
N MET A 30 -13.66 -0.88 -12.25
CA MET A 30 -13.58 -2.33 -12.29
C MET A 30 -13.57 -2.81 -13.74
N TRP A 31 -12.84 -3.89 -14.00
CA TRP A 31 -13.02 -4.67 -15.21
C TRP A 31 -14.28 -5.53 -15.12
N TYR A 32 -14.92 -5.80 -16.25
CA TYR A 32 -16.13 -6.61 -16.29
C TYR A 32 -15.94 -8.01 -15.65
N ASP A 33 -14.76 -8.59 -15.84
CA ASP A 33 -14.40 -9.92 -15.34
C ASP A 33 -14.00 -9.96 -13.85
N GLU A 34 -14.07 -8.83 -13.15
CA GLU A 34 -13.94 -8.76 -11.68
C GLU A 34 -15.29 -8.92 -10.96
N ARG A 35 -16.39 -9.11 -11.70
CA ARG A 35 -17.74 -9.32 -11.14
C ARG A 35 -17.84 -10.61 -10.30
N ILE A 36 -18.76 -10.64 -9.34
CA ILE A 36 -18.99 -11.80 -8.46
C ILE A 36 -19.66 -12.96 -9.23
N ASN A 37 -20.74 -12.68 -9.96
CA ASN A 37 -21.54 -13.67 -10.68
C ASN A 37 -21.01 -13.81 -12.12
N LYS A 38 -19.86 -14.47 -12.27
CA LYS A 38 -19.18 -14.59 -13.58
C LYS A 38 -19.90 -15.52 -14.55
N ASP A 39 -20.70 -16.44 -14.02
CA ASP A 39 -21.57 -17.38 -14.74
C ASP A 39 -22.67 -16.68 -15.56
N LYS A 40 -23.09 -15.48 -15.16
CA LYS A 40 -24.16 -14.74 -15.82
C LYS A 40 -23.60 -13.55 -16.60
N GLN A 41 -23.91 -13.51 -17.90
CA GLN A 41 -23.76 -12.27 -18.65
C GLN A 41 -24.81 -11.27 -18.17
N THR A 42 -24.36 -10.21 -17.53
CA THR A 42 -25.23 -9.18 -16.95
C THR A 42 -24.84 -7.80 -17.46
N LYS A 43 -25.85 -6.95 -17.74
CA LYS A 43 -25.66 -5.52 -17.99
C LYS A 43 -25.46 -4.72 -16.69
N ASN A 44 -25.64 -5.36 -15.53
CA ASN A 44 -25.58 -4.77 -14.20
C ASN A 44 -24.60 -5.57 -13.30
N PRO A 45 -23.29 -5.54 -13.58
CA PRO A 45 -22.32 -6.29 -12.78
C PRO A 45 -22.23 -5.77 -11.34
N LYS A 46 -21.98 -6.70 -10.41
CA LYS A 46 -21.71 -6.42 -8.99
C LYS A 46 -20.28 -6.83 -8.64
N PHE A 47 -19.66 -6.09 -7.73
CA PHE A 47 -18.24 -6.22 -7.41
C PHE A 47 -18.02 -6.28 -5.89
N SER A 48 -17.17 -7.22 -5.45
CA SER A 48 -16.77 -7.34 -4.04
C SER A 48 -15.32 -6.95 -3.78
N LEU A 49 -14.46 -6.94 -4.80
CA LEU A 49 -13.02 -6.71 -4.65
C LEU A 49 -12.67 -5.34 -4.03
N CYS A 50 -13.52 -4.33 -4.27
CA CYS A 50 -13.29 -2.95 -3.82
C CYS A 50 -13.87 -2.64 -2.43
N CYS A 51 -15.14 -2.96 -2.19
CA CYS A 51 -15.86 -2.56 -0.97
C CYS A 51 -16.67 -3.71 -0.34
N GLY A 52 -16.41 -4.96 -0.73
CA GLY A 52 -17.14 -6.12 -0.23
C GLY A 52 -18.63 -6.10 -0.56
N ASP A 53 -19.01 -5.62 -1.75
CA ASP A 53 -20.40 -5.41 -2.19
C ASP A 53 -21.16 -4.37 -1.33
N GLY A 54 -20.48 -3.27 -0.98
CA GLY A 54 -21.04 -2.15 -0.23
C GLY A 54 -20.99 -2.32 1.29
N LYS A 55 -20.25 -3.31 1.80
CA LYS A 55 -19.99 -3.50 3.23
C LYS A 55 -19.01 -2.45 3.77
N ILE A 56 -18.03 -2.05 2.97
CA ILE A 56 -17.00 -1.10 3.37
C ILE A 56 -17.31 0.28 2.81
N GLN A 57 -17.32 1.27 3.69
CA GLN A 57 -17.39 2.68 3.38
C GLN A 57 -16.23 3.37 4.11
N LEU A 58 -15.39 4.08 3.36
CA LEU A 58 -14.28 4.87 3.88
C LEU A 58 -14.36 6.29 3.31
N PRO A 59 -13.78 7.29 3.99
CA PRO A 59 -13.72 8.67 3.51
C PRO A 59 -12.91 8.76 2.22
N ILE A 60 -13.37 9.58 1.28
CA ILE A 60 -12.66 9.86 0.02
C ILE A 60 -11.39 10.68 0.34
N LEU A 61 -10.26 10.31 -0.25
CA LEU A 61 -9.03 11.09 -0.14
C LEU A 61 -9.12 12.39 -0.93
N HIS A 62 -8.63 13.47 -0.32
CA HIS A 62 -8.56 14.79 -0.93
C HIS A 62 -7.29 14.97 -1.74
N ASP A 63 -7.35 15.87 -2.72
CA ASP A 63 -6.20 16.13 -3.57
C ASP A 63 -5.01 16.65 -2.76
N ALA A 64 -3.81 16.29 -3.21
CA ALA A 64 -2.58 16.81 -2.64
C ALA A 64 -2.56 18.35 -2.77
N PRO A 65 -2.06 19.08 -1.75
CA PRO A 65 -1.81 20.50 -1.87
C PRO A 65 -0.65 20.79 -2.82
N GLN A 66 -0.50 22.05 -3.25
CA GLN A 66 0.67 22.47 -4.00
C GLN A 66 1.89 22.61 -3.07
N PRO A 67 3.12 22.32 -3.55
CA PRO A 67 3.48 21.97 -4.93
C PRO A 67 3.32 20.48 -5.27
N LEU A 68 2.99 19.62 -4.30
CA LEU A 68 2.98 18.16 -4.46
C LEU A 68 2.03 17.70 -5.58
N ARG A 69 0.88 18.35 -5.75
CA ARG A 69 -0.03 18.04 -6.87
C ARG A 69 0.66 18.19 -8.22
N GLN A 70 1.30 19.34 -8.48
CA GLN A 70 2.02 19.54 -9.73
C GLN A 70 3.16 18.53 -9.89
N LEU A 71 3.94 18.30 -8.83
CA LEU A 71 5.06 17.37 -8.84
C LEU A 71 4.65 15.93 -9.16
N LEU A 72 3.47 15.49 -8.72
CA LEU A 72 2.95 14.14 -8.98
C LEU A 72 2.39 13.97 -10.40
N PHE A 73 1.72 14.99 -10.94
CA PHE A 73 0.86 14.84 -12.12
C PHE A 73 1.34 15.59 -13.36
N ASP A 74 2.23 16.59 -13.24
CA ASP A 74 2.77 17.28 -14.42
C ASP A 74 3.85 16.43 -15.09
N SER A 75 3.51 15.85 -16.24
CA SER A 75 4.39 15.00 -17.03
C SER A 75 5.32 15.78 -17.95
N ARG A 76 5.14 17.09 -18.11
CA ARG A 76 5.93 17.92 -19.01
C ARG A 76 7.05 18.63 -18.27
N ASP A 77 6.78 19.01 -17.02
CA ASP A 77 7.72 19.71 -16.15
C ASP A 77 8.94 18.84 -15.77
N SER A 78 10.13 19.40 -15.90
CA SER A 78 11.39 18.69 -15.65
C SER A 78 11.63 18.46 -14.16
N GLN A 79 11.23 19.40 -13.31
CA GLN A 79 11.31 19.26 -11.85
C GLN A 79 10.37 18.15 -11.36
N ALA A 80 9.12 18.13 -11.84
CA ALA A 80 8.16 17.06 -11.56
C ALA A 80 8.69 15.68 -11.97
N LYS A 81 9.32 15.55 -13.14
CA LYS A 81 9.98 14.28 -13.55
C LYS A 81 11.10 13.87 -12.59
N LYS A 82 11.96 14.81 -12.18
CA LYS A 82 13.05 14.56 -11.23
C LYS A 82 12.51 14.14 -9.86
N PHE A 83 11.46 14.80 -9.38
CA PHE A 83 10.73 14.43 -8.17
C PHE A 83 10.14 13.02 -8.28
N GLN A 84 9.40 12.73 -9.34
CA GLN A 84 8.76 11.43 -9.56
C GLN A 84 9.76 10.25 -9.57
N GLN A 85 10.94 10.45 -10.16
CA GLN A 85 12.01 9.45 -10.16
C GLN A 85 12.60 9.20 -8.75
N ASN A 86 12.60 10.23 -7.90
CA ASN A 86 13.20 10.22 -6.56
C ASN A 86 12.17 10.31 -5.42
N ILE A 87 10.88 10.07 -5.69
CA ILE A 87 9.79 10.32 -4.74
C ILE A 87 9.96 9.56 -3.41
N ARG A 88 10.57 8.37 -3.42
CA ARG A 88 10.92 7.65 -2.18
C ARG A 88 11.90 8.42 -1.32
N LEU A 89 12.92 9.03 -1.93
CA LEU A 89 13.92 9.81 -1.23
C LEU A 89 13.32 11.08 -0.65
N TYR A 90 12.52 11.81 -1.44
CA TYR A 90 11.77 12.97 -0.93
C TYR A 90 10.83 12.58 0.21
N ASN A 91 10.07 11.49 0.09
CA ASN A 91 9.23 11.04 1.19
C ASN A 91 10.04 10.68 2.44
N LEU A 92 11.15 9.97 2.28
CA LEU A 92 12.03 9.60 3.39
C LEU A 92 12.66 10.84 4.07
N MET A 93 12.99 11.88 3.29
CA MET A 93 13.47 13.16 3.84
C MET A 93 12.46 13.78 4.78
N PHE A 94 11.15 13.64 4.54
CA PHE A 94 10.08 14.21 5.36
C PHE A 94 9.44 13.22 6.34
N ALA A 95 9.76 11.93 6.29
CA ALA A 95 9.19 10.95 7.21
C ALA A 95 9.49 11.31 8.68
N PHE A 96 8.49 11.14 9.55
CA PHE A 96 8.64 11.31 11.00
C PHE A 96 9.25 10.06 11.65
N THR A 97 9.12 8.92 10.96
CA THR A 97 9.56 7.62 11.44
C THR A 97 10.62 7.01 10.52
N SER A 98 11.51 6.24 11.13
CA SER A 98 12.31 5.28 10.38
C SER A 98 11.42 4.13 9.94
N PRO A 99 11.51 3.66 8.69
CA PRO A 99 10.70 2.53 8.22
C PRO A 99 11.04 1.21 8.95
N GLY A 100 12.20 1.12 9.62
CA GLY A 100 12.67 -0.11 10.27
C GLY A 100 12.86 -1.29 9.32
N ILE A 101 12.90 -1.02 8.01
CA ILE A 101 13.00 -2.03 6.96
C ILE A 101 14.45 -2.42 6.73
N LYS A 102 14.72 -3.72 6.76
CA LYS A 102 15.97 -4.30 6.22
C LYS A 102 15.82 -4.51 4.70
N VAL A 103 16.22 -3.51 3.92
CA VAL A 103 16.17 -3.58 2.45
C VAL A 103 17.29 -4.49 1.93
N ASP A 104 16.92 -5.47 1.12
CA ASP A 104 17.87 -6.30 0.38
C ASP A 104 18.26 -5.60 -0.93
N THR A 105 19.47 -5.06 -0.99
CA THR A 105 19.98 -4.33 -2.16
C THR A 105 20.59 -5.24 -3.22
N SER A 106 20.80 -6.54 -2.95
CA SER A 106 21.50 -7.48 -3.86
C SER A 106 20.73 -7.76 -5.16
N TYR A 107 19.42 -7.50 -5.17
CA TYR A 107 18.51 -7.87 -6.26
C TYR A 107 18.43 -6.86 -7.41
N ASN A 108 18.72 -5.57 -7.16
CA ASN A 108 18.54 -4.51 -8.16
C ASN A 108 19.76 -4.34 -9.09
N THR A 109 20.54 -5.41 -9.30
CA THR A 109 21.76 -5.44 -10.12
C THR A 109 21.50 -5.89 -11.57
N GLY A 110 20.33 -6.46 -11.86
CA GLY A 110 19.96 -6.94 -13.20
C GLY A 110 19.27 -5.90 -14.09
N ARG A 111 18.98 -6.27 -15.34
CA ARG A 111 18.19 -5.47 -16.30
C ARG A 111 16.67 -5.45 -16.01
N GLY A 112 16.24 -6.07 -14.92
CA GLY A 112 14.84 -6.15 -14.55
C GLY A 112 14.34 -4.84 -13.92
N PRO A 113 13.01 -4.64 -13.85
CA PRO A 113 12.43 -3.53 -13.11
C PRO A 113 12.89 -3.52 -11.63
N PRO A 114 13.12 -2.34 -11.04
CA PRO A 114 13.54 -2.25 -9.65
C PRO A 114 12.53 -2.88 -8.70
N THR A 115 12.94 -3.87 -7.93
CA THR A 115 12.07 -4.57 -6.96
C THR A 115 12.44 -4.15 -5.54
N LEU A 116 11.43 -3.86 -4.72
CA LEU A 116 11.63 -3.67 -3.28
C LEU A 116 11.50 -5.02 -2.60
N ARG A 117 12.60 -5.52 -2.03
CA ARG A 117 12.59 -6.72 -1.19
C ARG A 117 13.04 -6.35 0.21
N ILE A 118 12.30 -6.86 1.18
CA ILE A 118 12.54 -6.66 2.60
C ILE A 118 12.69 -8.02 3.27
N HIS A 119 13.55 -8.12 4.27
CA HIS A 119 13.66 -9.31 5.11
C HIS A 119 12.99 -9.05 6.46
N GLY A 120 12.09 -9.94 6.87
CA GLY A 120 11.32 -9.82 8.11
C GLY A 120 10.11 -8.91 7.98
N GLN A 121 9.76 -8.24 9.08
CA GLN A 121 8.62 -7.33 9.18
C GLN A 121 9.10 -5.87 9.20
N SER A 122 8.33 -4.96 8.60
CA SER A 122 8.52 -3.52 8.81
C SER A 122 8.04 -3.16 10.22
N HIS A 123 8.82 -2.35 10.92
CA HIS A 123 8.46 -1.80 12.22
C HIS A 123 8.83 -0.32 12.21
N HIS A 124 7.82 0.56 12.10
CA HIS A 124 8.10 1.99 12.14
C HIS A 124 8.65 2.36 13.52
N LEU A 125 9.81 3.00 13.51
CA LEU A 125 10.50 3.43 14.72
C LEU A 125 10.50 4.96 14.80
N ILE A 126 10.21 5.49 15.98
CA ILE A 126 10.28 6.91 16.29
C ILE A 126 11.28 7.15 17.42
N GLY A 127 12.13 8.17 17.25
CA GLY A 127 13.10 8.57 18.27
C GLY A 127 12.60 9.73 19.12
N SER A 128 13.41 10.14 20.10
CA SER A 128 13.17 11.31 20.94
C SER A 128 13.02 12.62 20.14
N LEU A 129 12.40 13.63 20.75
CA LEU A 129 12.14 14.95 20.15
C LEU A 129 13.42 15.64 19.67
N LEU A 130 14.50 15.49 20.44
CA LEU A 130 15.83 16.03 20.14
C LEU A 130 16.83 14.90 19.88
N PRO A 131 17.83 15.13 19.01
CA PRO A 131 18.97 14.23 18.87
C PRO A 131 19.81 14.22 20.15
N MET A 132 20.55 13.14 20.41
CA MET A 132 21.58 13.15 21.46
C MET A 132 22.67 14.18 21.14
N PRO A 133 23.41 14.70 22.14
CA PRO A 133 24.57 15.55 21.89
C PRO A 133 25.52 14.91 20.87
N ASP A 134 26.11 15.73 20.02
CA ASP A 134 27.04 15.34 18.93
C ASP A 134 26.44 14.47 17.80
N ASN A 135 25.15 14.12 17.87
CA ASN A 135 24.46 13.40 16.80
C ASN A 135 23.67 14.36 15.89
N SER A 136 23.71 14.09 14.58
CA SER A 136 22.85 14.79 13.62
C SER A 136 21.36 14.44 13.81
N PRO A 137 20.42 15.39 13.61
CA PRO A 137 18.99 15.14 13.71
C PRO A 137 18.46 14.15 12.66
N LYS A 138 17.52 13.27 13.06
CA LYS A 138 16.89 12.28 12.17
C LYS A 138 15.37 12.29 12.23
N PHE A 139 14.72 12.08 11.09
CA PHE A 139 13.27 11.92 10.95
C PHE A 139 12.46 13.04 11.65
N ALA A 140 11.64 12.70 12.65
CA ALA A 140 10.86 13.66 13.44
C ALA A 140 11.71 14.79 14.05
N GLN A 141 12.97 14.53 14.40
CA GLN A 141 13.86 15.54 14.98
C GLN A 141 14.15 16.69 13.99
N LEU A 142 14.07 16.45 12.69
CA LEU A 142 14.26 17.49 11.66
C LEU A 142 13.14 18.53 11.65
N TYR A 143 12.03 18.26 12.33
CA TYR A 143 10.96 19.25 12.51
C TYR A 143 11.19 20.15 13.74
N ILE A 144 12.14 19.79 14.61
CA ILE A 144 12.38 20.45 15.90
C ILE A 144 13.79 21.04 15.98
N TYR A 145 14.82 20.25 15.74
CA TYR A 145 16.21 20.64 15.92
C TYR A 145 16.71 21.51 14.77
N ASP A 146 17.32 22.65 15.10
CA ASP A 146 17.99 23.57 14.17
C ASP A 146 17.19 23.78 12.88
N THR A 147 15.97 24.30 13.04
CA THR A 147 15.05 24.46 11.91
C THR A 147 15.48 25.56 10.93
N GLU A 148 16.42 26.41 11.33
CA GLU A 148 17.05 27.40 10.44
C GLU A 148 17.89 26.72 9.35
N ASN A 149 18.57 25.61 9.69
CA ASN A 149 19.37 24.82 8.74
C ASN A 149 18.68 23.50 8.32
N GLU A 150 17.35 23.41 8.46
CA GLU A 150 16.60 22.16 8.23
C GLU A 150 16.84 21.57 6.84
N VAL A 151 16.89 22.40 5.79
CA VAL A 151 17.10 21.94 4.41
C VAL A 151 18.48 21.29 4.27
N ASN A 152 19.51 21.93 4.81
CA ASN A 152 20.87 21.39 4.86
C ASN A 152 20.95 20.11 5.69
N ASN A 153 20.25 20.07 6.82
CA ASN A 153 20.14 18.90 7.68
C ASN A 153 19.44 17.73 6.97
N ARG A 154 18.37 17.98 6.20
CA ARG A 154 17.71 16.95 5.38
C ARG A 154 18.62 16.45 4.26
N LEU A 155 19.36 17.35 3.61
CA LEU A 155 20.31 17.01 2.55
C LEU A 155 21.51 16.21 3.07
N SER A 156 22.01 16.50 4.27
CA SER A 156 23.18 15.84 4.85
C SER A 156 22.91 14.38 5.23
N GLN A 157 21.66 14.01 5.51
CA GLN A 157 21.26 12.63 5.85
C GLN A 157 21.39 11.65 4.67
N TYR A 158 21.48 12.13 3.42
CA TYR A 158 21.43 11.26 2.24
C TYR A 158 22.62 11.48 1.30
N PRO A 159 23.37 10.42 0.95
CA PRO A 159 24.60 10.56 0.16
C PRO A 159 24.37 11.02 -1.28
N ILE A 160 23.19 10.75 -1.85
CA ILE A 160 22.88 11.03 -3.26
C ILE A 160 22.28 12.44 -3.43
N LYS A 161 23.04 13.46 -3.03
CA LYS A 161 22.58 14.87 -3.08
C LYS A 161 22.27 15.35 -4.50
N ASN A 162 23.00 14.85 -5.51
CA ASN A 162 22.89 15.32 -6.89
C ASN A 162 21.54 14.98 -7.55
N ASN A 163 20.76 14.06 -6.97
CA ASN A 163 19.49 13.61 -7.53
C ASN A 163 18.28 14.34 -6.97
N VAL A 164 18.46 15.21 -5.97
CA VAL A 164 17.38 16.01 -5.38
C VAL A 164 17.51 17.48 -5.80
N ASP A 165 16.48 18.24 -5.51
CA ASP A 165 16.29 19.62 -5.91
C ASP A 165 15.86 20.39 -4.67
N GLU A 166 16.61 21.43 -4.32
CA GLU A 166 16.43 22.19 -3.09
C GLU A 166 15.12 22.97 -3.09
N ASP A 167 14.70 23.52 -4.23
CA ASP A 167 13.44 24.25 -4.36
C ASP A 167 12.24 23.33 -4.08
N ILE A 168 12.33 22.08 -4.53
CA ILE A 168 11.33 21.05 -4.24
C ILE A 168 11.28 20.73 -2.75
N ILE A 169 12.44 20.64 -2.08
CA ILE A 169 12.51 20.40 -0.63
C ILE A 169 11.87 21.57 0.12
N ILE A 170 12.20 22.81 -0.21
CA ILE A 170 11.63 24.02 0.41
C ILE A 170 10.11 24.06 0.18
N GLY A 171 9.66 23.80 -1.04
CA GLY A 171 8.24 23.77 -1.40
C GLY A 171 7.45 22.70 -0.61
N ILE A 172 7.99 21.48 -0.50
CA ILE A 172 7.36 20.41 0.29
C ILE A 172 7.35 20.74 1.78
N LYS A 173 8.44 21.29 2.31
CA LYS A 173 8.53 21.72 3.72
C LYS A 173 7.41 22.71 4.04
N ASN A 174 7.29 23.78 3.27
CA ASN A 174 6.28 24.82 3.49
C ASN A 174 4.84 24.29 3.34
N MET A 175 4.64 23.37 2.38
CA MET A 175 3.36 22.68 2.20
C MET A 175 2.99 21.84 3.44
N LEU A 176 3.91 21.04 3.97
CA LEU A 176 3.66 20.22 5.15
C LEU A 176 3.46 21.09 6.40
N ASP A 177 4.24 22.16 6.57
CA ASP A 177 4.06 23.11 7.69
C ASP A 177 2.65 23.75 7.66
N THR A 178 2.08 23.94 6.46
CA THR A 178 0.76 24.56 6.26
C THR A 178 -0.40 23.56 6.41
N HIS A 179 -0.25 22.33 5.90
CA HIS A 179 -1.37 21.39 5.74
C HIS A 179 -1.30 20.16 6.64
N ASN A 180 -0.13 19.80 7.16
CA ASN A 180 0.05 18.56 7.91
C ASN A 180 -0.05 18.81 9.43
N PRO A 181 -1.09 18.29 10.11
CA PRO A 181 -1.29 18.54 11.54
C PRO A 181 -0.20 17.93 12.42
N TYR A 182 0.47 16.85 11.98
CA TYR A 182 1.62 16.31 12.69
C TYR A 182 2.80 17.27 12.60
N ALA A 183 3.15 17.74 11.38
CA ALA A 183 4.23 18.73 11.20
C ALA A 183 3.99 19.94 12.10
N GLN A 184 2.78 20.52 12.07
CA GLN A 184 2.39 21.64 12.92
C GLN A 184 2.57 21.36 14.41
N LYS A 185 2.22 20.16 14.88
CA LYS A 185 2.40 19.78 16.29
C LYS A 185 3.87 19.64 16.67
N PHE A 186 4.70 19.07 15.80
CA PHE A 186 6.14 19.03 16.02
C PHE A 186 6.73 20.45 16.05
N ARG A 187 6.28 21.37 15.18
CA ARG A 187 6.68 22.79 15.24
C ARG A 187 6.25 23.46 16.54
N MET A 188 5.01 23.25 16.97
CA MET A 188 4.54 23.76 18.26
C MET A 188 5.37 23.21 19.44
N THR A 189 5.81 21.95 19.35
CA THR A 189 6.66 21.32 20.37
C THR A 189 8.04 21.96 20.41
N ARG A 190 8.64 22.26 19.25
CA ARG A 190 9.89 23.04 19.15
C ARG A 190 9.77 24.37 19.88
N ASP A 191 8.74 25.15 19.56
CA ASP A 191 8.58 26.49 20.13
C ASP A 191 8.46 26.45 21.67
N LYS A 192 7.90 25.36 22.21
CA LYS A 192 7.81 25.12 23.67
C LYS A 192 9.10 24.62 24.29
N LEU A 193 9.95 23.90 23.55
CA LEU A 193 11.29 23.51 24.01
C LEU A 193 12.21 24.72 24.08
N ASP A 194 12.16 25.61 23.08
CA ASP A 194 13.00 26.81 23.01
C ASP A 194 12.68 27.82 24.11
N SER A 195 11.41 27.89 24.54
CA SER A 195 11.00 28.79 25.63
C SER A 195 11.60 28.43 27.01
N SER A 196 12.46 27.40 27.10
CA SER A 196 13.25 26.97 28.28
C SER A 196 12.46 26.71 29.57
N ALA A 197 11.13 26.72 29.48
CA ALA A 197 10.23 26.69 30.63
C ALA A 197 9.95 25.26 31.14
N VAL A 198 10.30 24.22 30.37
CA VAL A 198 9.88 22.84 30.65
C VAL A 198 11.03 21.85 30.46
N CYS A 199 11.53 21.28 31.57
CA CYS A 199 12.60 20.30 31.53
C CYS A 199 12.11 18.93 31.00
N ASP A 200 10.90 18.51 31.36
CA ASP A 200 10.31 17.20 31.04
C ASP A 200 9.09 17.30 30.12
N LEU A 201 9.29 17.88 28.93
CA LEU A 201 8.26 17.97 27.90
C LEU A 201 8.21 16.69 27.08
N LYS A 202 7.02 16.09 26.99
CA LYS A 202 6.72 14.91 26.17
C LYS A 202 5.64 15.26 25.14
N LEU A 203 5.75 14.72 23.93
CA LEU A 203 4.72 14.81 22.91
C LEU A 203 3.99 13.47 22.82
N LYS A 204 2.70 13.47 23.13
CA LYS A 204 1.83 12.31 22.98
C LYS A 204 1.07 12.39 21.68
N LEU A 205 1.22 11.42 20.79
CA LEU A 205 0.32 11.22 19.65
C LEU A 205 -0.79 10.26 20.08
N ILE A 206 -2.04 10.73 19.99
CA ILE A 206 -3.21 10.05 20.52
C ILE A 206 -3.67 9.00 19.50
N SER A 207 -3.93 7.79 19.97
CA SER A 207 -4.37 6.65 19.16
C SER A 207 -5.88 6.57 18.98
N ASP A 208 -6.63 6.99 20.00
CA ASP A 208 -8.09 6.95 19.98
C ASP A 208 -8.67 8.08 19.13
N ARG A 209 -9.78 7.77 18.47
CA ARG A 209 -10.53 8.69 17.62
C ARG A 209 -11.99 8.60 18.00
N GLN A 210 -12.61 9.74 18.32
CA GLN A 210 -14.02 9.81 18.68
C GLN A 210 -14.93 9.89 17.45
N THR A 211 -14.35 10.15 16.27
CA THR A 211 -15.08 10.30 15.01
C THR A 211 -15.44 8.95 14.38
N ASP A 212 -16.50 8.94 13.57
CA ASP A 212 -16.84 7.76 12.77
C ASP A 212 -15.84 7.57 11.62
N GLY A 213 -15.04 6.50 11.67
CA GLY A 213 -13.98 6.23 10.67
C GLY A 213 -14.49 5.86 9.29
N ARG A 214 -15.82 5.69 9.11
CA ARG A 214 -16.45 5.57 7.79
C ARG A 214 -16.62 6.92 7.11
N LEU A 215 -16.64 8.01 7.89
CA LEU A 215 -17.00 9.36 7.45
C LEU A 215 -15.84 10.35 7.59
N TYR A 216 -14.97 10.17 8.59
CA TYR A 216 -13.89 11.11 8.90
C TYR A 216 -12.53 10.40 8.99
N ASN A 217 -11.55 10.94 8.26
CA ASN A 217 -10.14 10.54 8.32
C ASN A 217 -9.21 11.73 8.60
N LEU A 218 -9.64 12.97 8.41
CA LEU A 218 -8.84 14.14 8.76
C LEU A 218 -8.89 14.34 10.27
N PRO A 219 -7.74 14.29 10.97
CA PRO A 219 -7.76 14.56 12.39
C PRO A 219 -7.79 16.07 12.63
N ASN A 220 -8.48 16.51 13.67
CA ASN A 220 -8.33 17.91 14.10
C ASN A 220 -7.01 18.07 14.88
N ALA A 221 -6.44 19.28 14.89
CA ALA A 221 -5.14 19.53 15.53
C ALA A 221 -5.11 19.20 17.04
N PHE A 222 -6.27 19.22 17.70
CA PHE A 222 -6.40 18.86 19.12
C PHE A 222 -6.47 17.35 19.35
N GLU A 223 -6.97 16.57 18.37
CA GLU A 223 -7.15 15.12 18.45
C GLU A 223 -5.90 14.33 18.12
N VAL A 224 -4.96 14.88 17.33
CA VAL A 224 -3.76 14.13 16.94
C VAL A 224 -2.79 13.96 18.09
N ALA A 225 -2.68 14.97 18.97
CA ALA A 225 -1.57 15.03 19.89
C ALA A 225 -1.73 16.04 21.05
N ALA A 226 -1.17 15.68 22.20
CA ALA A 226 -1.11 16.49 23.40
C ALA A 226 0.34 16.71 23.84
N LEU A 227 0.63 17.90 24.42
CA LEU A 227 1.88 18.13 25.14
C LEU A 227 1.66 17.76 26.61
N ILE A 228 2.61 17.03 27.17
CA ILE A 228 2.56 16.54 28.53
C ILE A 228 3.81 17.03 29.25
N VAL A 229 3.63 17.45 30.50
CA VAL A 229 4.72 17.82 31.39
C VAL A 229 4.71 16.85 32.57
N GLY A 230 5.84 16.20 32.83
CA GLY A 230 5.95 15.22 33.92
C GLY A 230 5.45 13.82 33.54
N ASP A 231 5.01 13.08 34.54
CA ASP A 231 4.58 11.68 34.39
C ASP A 231 3.09 11.57 34.03
N GLU A 232 2.78 10.76 33.02
CA GLU A 232 1.42 10.37 32.66
C GLU A 232 1.19 8.90 33.01
N HIS A 233 0.12 8.60 33.76
CA HIS A 233 -0.24 7.23 34.15
C HIS A 233 -1.38 6.62 33.33
N THR A 234 -2.04 7.42 32.48
CA THR A 234 -3.24 7.01 31.73
C THR A 234 -3.00 7.10 30.22
N SER A 235 -2.10 6.27 29.70
CA SER A 235 -1.94 6.14 28.24
C SER A 235 -2.67 4.91 27.74
N ASN A 236 -3.37 5.07 26.62
CA ASN A 236 -3.76 3.91 25.83
C ASN A 236 -2.45 3.26 25.37
N ASN A 237 -2.33 1.93 25.47
CA ASN A 237 -1.10 1.21 25.09
C ASN A 237 -0.72 1.37 23.60
N ARG A 238 -1.57 2.02 22.80
CA ARG A 238 -1.27 2.38 21.42
C ARG A 238 -0.76 3.81 21.23
N ASP A 239 -0.94 4.70 22.20
CA ASP A 239 -0.47 6.09 22.11
C ASP A 239 1.06 6.12 21.95
N ILE A 240 1.56 7.08 21.18
CA ILE A 240 3.00 7.25 20.94
C ILE A 240 3.49 8.36 21.85
N ILE A 241 4.34 8.03 22.83
CA ILE A 241 4.93 9.01 23.75
C ILE A 241 6.36 9.31 23.32
N ILE A 242 6.58 10.53 22.84
CA ILE A 242 7.88 10.98 22.37
C ILE A 242 8.51 11.84 23.45
N GLU A 243 9.55 11.29 24.08
CA GLU A 243 10.29 11.96 25.14
C GLU A 243 11.33 12.94 24.58
N LYS A 244 11.76 13.87 25.43
CA LYS A 244 12.65 14.97 25.03
C LYS A 244 13.95 14.51 24.36
N GLN A 245 14.77 13.69 25.04
CA GLN A 245 16.12 13.37 24.55
C GLN A 245 16.66 12.08 25.20
N THR A 246 16.04 10.93 24.89
CA THR A 246 16.46 9.62 25.43
C THR A 246 17.48 8.90 24.55
N GLY A 247 17.55 9.26 23.26
CA GLY A 247 18.34 8.52 22.27
C GLY A 247 17.78 7.15 21.90
N MET A 248 16.67 6.73 22.51
CA MET A 248 16.04 5.44 22.27
C MET A 248 15.04 5.52 21.12
N LEU A 249 14.94 4.42 20.36
CA LEU A 249 13.92 4.25 19.33
C LEU A 249 12.77 3.40 19.87
N GLN A 250 11.54 3.87 19.71
CA GLN A 250 10.33 3.17 20.09
C GLN A 250 9.58 2.68 18.85
N ARG A 251 9.07 1.44 18.91
CA ARG A 251 8.21 0.90 17.85
C ARG A 251 6.81 1.47 17.97
N ILE A 252 6.28 1.96 16.86
CA ILE A 252 4.88 2.39 16.77
C ILE A 252 4.00 1.17 16.46
N ASN A 253 2.83 1.12 17.10
CA ASN A 253 1.83 0.10 16.85
C ASN A 253 1.17 0.28 15.46
N GLU A 254 1.06 -0.80 14.69
CA GLU A 254 0.47 -0.80 13.35
C GLU A 254 -1.04 -0.47 13.34
N LEU A 255 -1.70 -0.53 14.50
CA LEU A 255 -3.09 -0.13 14.69
C LEU A 255 -3.25 1.36 15.00
N HIS A 256 -2.16 2.09 15.21
CA HIS A 256 -2.21 3.53 15.43
C HIS A 256 -2.64 4.23 14.12
N PRO A 257 -3.65 5.10 14.13
CA PRO A 257 -4.10 5.80 12.91
C PRO A 257 -2.98 6.60 12.21
N ALA A 258 -2.02 7.12 12.97
CA ALA A 258 -0.85 7.84 12.43
C ALA A 258 0.28 6.92 11.89
N TYR A 259 0.16 5.59 11.97
CA TYR A 259 1.23 4.66 11.55
C TYR A 259 1.70 4.88 10.10
N LEU A 260 0.76 4.95 9.16
CA LEU A 260 1.06 5.24 7.74
C LEU A 260 1.37 6.73 7.50
N PRO A 261 0.60 7.70 8.03
CA PRO A 261 0.88 9.13 7.82
C PRO A 261 2.26 9.59 8.30
N LEU A 262 2.76 9.06 9.41
CA LEU A 262 4.09 9.40 9.92
C LEU A 262 5.22 8.87 9.03
N GLN A 263 4.99 7.75 8.33
CA GLN A 263 5.97 7.15 7.43
C GLN A 263 5.87 7.67 5.99
N TYR A 264 4.67 8.04 5.54
CA TYR A 264 4.40 8.49 4.18
C TYR A 264 3.77 9.89 4.11
N PRO A 265 4.42 10.96 4.61
CA PRO A 265 3.84 12.32 4.59
C PRO A 265 3.45 12.80 3.20
N LEU A 266 4.10 12.32 2.13
CA LEU A 266 3.73 12.68 0.76
C LEU A 266 2.53 11.90 0.19
N LEU A 267 2.11 10.83 0.87
CA LEU A 267 0.87 10.12 0.54
C LEU A 267 -0.30 10.58 1.42
N TYR A 268 0.02 11.16 2.58
CA TYR A 268 -0.92 11.68 3.58
C TYR A 268 -0.58 13.14 3.91
N PRO A 269 -0.61 14.06 2.93
CA PRO A 269 -0.15 15.44 3.11
C PRO A 269 -0.99 16.21 4.12
N HIS A 270 -2.25 15.84 4.32
CA HIS A 270 -3.14 16.44 5.32
C HIS A 270 -3.11 15.67 6.66
N GLY A 271 -2.19 14.72 6.82
CA GLY A 271 -2.09 13.87 8.01
C GLY A 271 -3.28 12.93 8.20
N GLU A 272 -3.96 12.56 7.11
CA GLU A 272 -5.18 11.75 7.15
C GLU A 272 -4.92 10.40 7.81
N ASP A 273 -5.79 9.98 8.72
CA ASP A 273 -5.67 8.68 9.39
C ASP A 273 -5.52 7.53 8.38
N GLY A 274 -4.54 6.67 8.66
CA GLY A 274 -4.37 5.37 8.02
C GLY A 274 -5.47 4.38 8.44
N TYR A 275 -5.13 3.09 8.44
CA TYR A 275 -6.02 2.11 9.04
C TYR A 275 -6.12 2.35 10.55
N ARG A 276 -7.34 2.29 11.10
CA ARG A 276 -7.58 2.26 12.55
C ARG A 276 -8.58 1.16 12.90
N PRO A 277 -8.47 0.54 14.10
CA PRO A 277 -9.44 -0.45 14.55
C PRO A 277 -10.83 0.18 14.73
N ASN A 278 -11.84 -0.68 14.88
CA ASN A 278 -13.23 -0.28 15.20
C ASN A 278 -13.97 0.56 14.14
N ILE A 279 -13.43 0.74 12.92
CA ILE A 279 -14.24 1.22 11.79
C ILE A 279 -15.32 0.18 11.51
N LEU A 280 -16.58 0.55 11.71
CA LEU A 280 -17.70 -0.35 11.48
C LEU A 280 -17.94 -0.56 9.98
N HIS A 281 -18.53 -1.69 9.62
CA HIS A 281 -19.13 -1.87 8.31
C HIS A 281 -20.34 -0.94 8.13
N LYS A 282 -20.70 -0.65 6.89
CA LYS A 282 -21.94 0.04 6.57
C LYS A 282 -23.11 -0.85 6.98
N HIS A 283 -24.02 -0.29 7.79
CA HIS A 283 -25.23 -1.00 8.18
C HIS A 283 -26.17 -1.11 6.97
N HIS A 284 -26.68 -2.31 6.73
CA HIS A 284 -27.73 -2.56 5.74
C HIS A 284 -28.98 -2.99 6.48
N PRO A 285 -30.14 -2.32 6.27
CA PRO A 285 -31.37 -2.58 7.04
C PRO A 285 -31.82 -4.05 7.05
N HIS A 286 -31.53 -4.79 5.97
CA HIS A 286 -31.92 -6.19 5.78
C HIS A 286 -30.78 -7.18 6.07
N SER A 287 -29.63 -6.74 6.57
CA SER A 287 -28.54 -7.65 6.94
C SER A 287 -28.69 -8.09 8.39
N HIS A 288 -28.75 -9.40 8.61
CA HIS A 288 -28.62 -9.97 9.94
C HIS A 288 -27.31 -9.49 10.59
N ALA A 289 -27.32 -9.29 11.91
CA ALA A 289 -26.13 -8.97 12.68
C ALA A 289 -25.05 -10.03 12.41
N THR A 290 -24.03 -9.65 11.64
CA THR A 290 -22.91 -10.54 11.37
C THR A 290 -21.96 -10.55 12.56
N LYS A 291 -21.37 -11.71 12.87
CA LYS A 291 -20.37 -11.82 13.95
C LYS A 291 -19.19 -10.86 13.78
N ARG A 292 -18.84 -10.52 12.53
CA ARG A 292 -17.78 -9.55 12.18
C ARG A 292 -18.38 -8.35 11.46
N ASN A 293 -18.46 -7.23 12.16
CA ASN A 293 -19.01 -5.96 11.68
C ASN A 293 -17.98 -4.82 11.60
N LYS A 294 -16.67 -5.14 11.61
CA LYS A 294 -15.56 -4.18 11.58
C LYS A 294 -14.68 -4.39 10.35
N VAL A 295 -14.20 -3.29 9.78
CA VAL A 295 -13.26 -3.26 8.66
C VAL A 295 -11.92 -3.85 9.10
N THR A 296 -11.43 -4.83 8.35
CA THR A 296 -10.09 -5.41 8.51
C THR A 296 -9.05 -4.60 7.76
N MET A 297 -7.77 -4.71 8.12
CA MET A 297 -6.68 -4.09 7.33
C MET A 297 -6.74 -4.49 5.86
N ARG A 298 -6.97 -5.77 5.58
CA ARG A 298 -7.11 -6.26 4.20
C ARG A 298 -8.22 -5.52 3.45
N GLU A 299 -9.39 -5.37 4.06
CA GLU A 299 -10.50 -4.64 3.45
C GLU A 299 -10.17 -3.15 3.25
N TYR A 300 -9.47 -2.52 4.18
CA TYR A 300 -9.00 -1.14 4.06
C TYR A 300 -8.06 -0.97 2.86
N PHE A 301 -7.01 -1.79 2.76
CA PHE A 301 -6.06 -1.73 1.65
C PHE A 301 -6.73 -2.08 0.31
N CYS A 302 -7.59 -3.10 0.28
CA CYS A 302 -8.38 -3.42 -0.91
C CYS A 302 -9.24 -2.25 -1.40
N TYR A 303 -9.81 -1.46 -0.48
CA TYR A 303 -10.59 -0.27 -0.83
C TYR A 303 -9.71 0.87 -1.37
N ARG A 304 -8.56 1.12 -0.74
CA ARG A 304 -7.62 2.20 -1.09
C ARG A 304 -6.85 1.94 -2.39
N MET A 305 -6.66 0.67 -2.78
CA MET A 305 -6.01 0.30 -4.05
C MET A 305 -6.92 0.43 -5.28
N GLN A 306 -8.14 0.97 -5.14
CA GLN A 306 -9.06 1.12 -6.27
C GLN A 306 -9.15 2.57 -6.72
N SER A 307 -8.93 2.81 -8.01
CA SER A 307 -9.15 4.12 -8.61
C SER A 307 -10.63 4.49 -8.65
N ARG A 308 -10.94 5.76 -8.40
CA ARG A 308 -12.27 6.37 -8.46
C ARG A 308 -12.14 7.73 -9.11
N ASP A 309 -13.13 8.14 -9.90
CA ASP A 309 -13.09 9.46 -10.57
C ASP A 309 -13.20 10.63 -9.59
N ASN A 310 -13.83 10.41 -8.43
CA ASN A 310 -14.07 11.43 -7.41
C ASN A 310 -13.10 11.37 -6.23
N GLU A 311 -11.98 10.66 -6.33
CA GLU A 311 -11.00 10.49 -5.25
C GLU A 311 -9.60 10.84 -5.74
N ALA A 312 -8.83 11.51 -4.88
CA ALA A 312 -7.44 11.82 -5.16
C ALA A 312 -6.63 10.56 -5.46
N GLN A 313 -5.83 10.64 -6.50
CA GLN A 313 -5.03 9.51 -6.98
C GLN A 313 -3.58 9.55 -6.48
N THR A 314 -3.30 10.32 -5.41
CA THR A 314 -1.96 10.53 -4.81
C THR A 314 -1.25 9.21 -4.54
N ILE A 315 -1.91 8.26 -3.87
CA ILE A 315 -1.34 6.94 -3.56
C ILE A 315 -1.01 6.18 -4.85
N LEU A 316 -1.97 6.09 -5.78
CA LEU A 316 -1.85 5.28 -6.99
C LEU A 316 -0.88 5.86 -8.03
N HIS A 317 -0.60 7.16 -8.00
CA HIS A 317 0.36 7.82 -8.91
C HIS A 317 1.71 8.10 -8.26
N SER A 318 1.95 7.59 -7.06
CA SER A 318 3.23 7.79 -6.35
C SER A 318 4.35 6.82 -6.78
N ARG A 319 4.17 6.09 -7.89
CA ARG A 319 5.20 5.28 -8.55
C ARG A 319 5.89 4.31 -7.59
N ARG A 320 7.21 4.41 -7.45
CA ARG A 320 8.00 3.56 -6.54
C ARG A 320 7.53 3.70 -5.09
N LEU A 321 7.05 4.87 -4.65
CA LEU A 321 6.53 5.02 -3.28
C LEU A 321 5.26 4.19 -3.06
N PHE A 322 4.41 4.05 -4.09
CA PHE A 322 3.24 3.18 -4.04
C PHE A 322 3.62 1.74 -3.73
N HIS A 323 4.70 1.22 -4.33
CA HIS A 323 5.15 -0.15 -4.05
C HIS A 323 5.57 -0.33 -2.59
N GLN A 324 6.23 0.69 -2.03
CA GLN A 324 6.65 0.65 -0.63
C GLN A 324 5.42 0.64 0.28
N TRP A 325 4.44 1.49 -0.01
CA TRP A 325 3.16 1.53 0.70
C TRP A 325 2.39 0.20 0.60
N VAL A 326 2.38 -0.47 -0.57
CA VAL A 326 1.75 -1.79 -0.75
C VAL A 326 2.45 -2.87 0.07
N VAL A 327 3.80 -2.90 0.05
CA VAL A 327 4.58 -3.87 0.84
C VAL A 327 4.37 -3.67 2.33
N ASP A 328 4.36 -2.42 2.79
CA ASP A 328 4.13 -2.10 4.19
C ASP A 328 2.69 -2.45 4.62
N GLY A 329 1.71 -2.19 3.76
CA GLY A 329 0.33 -2.64 3.98
C GLY A 329 0.19 -4.16 4.06
N TYR A 330 0.97 -4.91 3.27
CA TYR A 330 1.08 -6.36 3.41
C TYR A 330 1.67 -6.74 4.78
N CYS A 331 2.78 -6.14 5.20
CA CYS A 331 3.38 -6.37 6.52
C CYS A 331 2.42 -6.07 7.68
N MET A 332 1.61 -5.01 7.58
CA MET A 332 0.56 -4.70 8.56
C MET A 332 -0.51 -5.80 8.61
N ILE A 333 -0.97 -6.29 7.46
CA ILE A 333 -1.95 -7.40 7.40
C ILE A 333 -1.36 -8.67 8.01
N GLU A 334 -0.09 -8.94 7.74
CA GLU A 334 0.66 -10.09 8.25
C GLU A 334 1.01 -9.99 9.73
N SER A 335 1.09 -8.78 10.32
CA SER A 335 1.29 -8.65 11.76
C SER A 335 0.01 -8.95 12.55
N GLN A 336 -1.17 -8.70 11.96
CA GLN A 336 -2.46 -9.06 12.56
C GLN A 336 -2.80 -10.54 12.41
N LYS A 337 -2.47 -11.13 11.27
CA LYS A 337 -2.72 -12.54 10.99
C LYS A 337 -1.50 -13.31 11.44
N LEU A 338 -1.67 -14.33 12.27
CA LEU A 338 -0.64 -15.37 12.41
C LEU A 338 -0.56 -16.17 11.10
N ASN A 339 -0.23 -15.52 9.97
CA ASN A 339 -0.39 -16.01 8.59
C ASN A 339 0.41 -17.27 8.33
N TYR A 340 1.41 -17.54 9.18
CA TYR A 340 2.08 -18.82 9.28
C TYR A 340 1.06 -19.99 9.27
N ARG A 341 0.00 -19.93 10.08
CA ARG A 341 -1.04 -20.98 10.11
C ARG A 341 -1.84 -21.10 8.81
N TYR A 342 -2.07 -19.99 8.11
CA TYR A 342 -2.84 -19.97 6.87
C TYR A 342 -2.03 -20.54 5.70
N MET A 343 -0.74 -20.19 5.60
CA MET A 343 0.16 -20.75 4.59
C MET A 343 0.45 -22.23 4.84
N GLU A 344 0.59 -22.64 6.11
CA GLU A 344 0.67 -24.06 6.49
C GLU A 344 -0.58 -24.82 6.07
N GLN A 345 -1.77 -24.28 6.31
CA GLN A 345 -3.02 -24.95 5.92
C GLN A 345 -3.09 -25.19 4.41
N PHE A 346 -2.74 -24.21 3.58
CA PHE A 346 -2.69 -24.42 2.14
C PHE A 346 -1.63 -25.42 1.69
N TYR A 347 -0.49 -25.46 2.38
CA TYR A 347 0.53 -26.48 2.13
C TYR A 347 -0.03 -27.88 2.44
N PHE A 348 -0.66 -28.06 3.61
CA PHE A 348 -1.27 -29.34 3.97
C PHE A 348 -2.41 -29.74 3.03
N ASP A 349 -3.28 -28.81 2.64
CA ASP A 349 -4.34 -29.05 1.65
C ASP A 349 -3.74 -29.49 0.31
N GLY A 350 -2.66 -28.84 -0.14
CA GLY A 350 -1.94 -29.22 -1.36
C GLY A 350 -1.33 -30.61 -1.27
N MET A 351 -0.67 -30.94 -0.15
CA MET A 351 -0.09 -32.26 0.08
C MET A 351 -1.18 -33.35 0.18
N ALA A 352 -2.34 -33.05 0.78
CA ALA A 352 -3.46 -33.97 0.88
C ALA A 352 -4.06 -34.30 -0.49
N ILE A 353 -4.17 -33.31 -1.39
CA ILE A 353 -4.58 -33.53 -2.78
C ILE A 353 -3.61 -34.48 -3.50
N CYS A 354 -2.29 -34.23 -3.38
CA CYS A 354 -1.28 -35.11 -3.98
C CYS A 354 -1.34 -36.53 -3.39
N ALA A 355 -1.52 -36.67 -2.08
CA ALA A 355 -1.63 -37.98 -1.44
C ALA A 355 -2.87 -38.77 -1.91
N HIS A 356 -3.98 -38.08 -2.18
CA HIS A 356 -5.23 -38.71 -2.61
C HIS A 356 -5.29 -39.01 -4.11
N VAL A 357 -4.82 -38.09 -4.95
CA VAL A 357 -4.95 -38.14 -6.41
C VAL A 357 -3.71 -38.75 -7.09
N GLY A 358 -2.57 -38.79 -6.40
CA GLY A 358 -1.29 -39.25 -6.94
C GLY A 358 -0.40 -38.11 -7.42
N PHE A 359 0.41 -38.35 -8.45
CA PHE A 359 1.34 -37.34 -8.99
C PHE A 359 0.67 -36.46 -10.06
N PRO A 360 1.01 -35.16 -10.12
CA PRO A 360 0.51 -34.27 -11.15
C PRO A 360 1.04 -34.69 -12.53
N ASN A 361 0.19 -34.61 -13.56
CA ASN A 361 0.56 -34.98 -14.93
C ASN A 361 1.17 -33.80 -15.70
N LEU A 362 0.72 -32.58 -15.40
CA LEU A 362 1.21 -31.37 -16.05
C LEU A 362 1.67 -30.33 -15.03
N PHE A 363 2.77 -29.67 -15.35
CA PHE A 363 3.24 -28.46 -14.68
C PHE A 363 3.20 -27.31 -15.68
N LEU A 364 2.28 -26.38 -15.48
CA LEU A 364 2.14 -25.18 -16.30
C LEU A 364 2.58 -23.96 -15.52
N THR A 365 3.14 -22.99 -16.22
CA THR A 365 3.45 -21.69 -15.63
C THR A 365 2.83 -20.56 -16.43
N LEU A 366 2.37 -19.52 -15.75
CA LEU A 366 1.87 -18.30 -16.37
C LEU A 366 2.60 -17.11 -15.77
N THR A 367 3.35 -16.37 -16.59
CA THR A 367 3.98 -15.11 -16.18
C THR A 367 3.20 -13.94 -16.74
N CYS A 368 3.00 -12.90 -15.94
CA CYS A 368 2.42 -11.65 -16.44
C CYS A 368 3.31 -11.04 -17.53
N ASN A 369 2.69 -10.58 -18.62
CA ASN A 369 3.38 -9.79 -19.63
C ASN A 369 2.97 -8.31 -19.47
N PRO A 370 3.88 -7.39 -19.10
CA PRO A 370 3.56 -5.97 -18.96
C PRO A 370 3.11 -5.34 -20.28
N ALA A 371 3.45 -5.94 -21.43
CA ALA A 371 3.03 -5.49 -22.75
C ALA A 371 1.60 -5.93 -23.12
N TRP A 372 0.87 -6.62 -22.24
CA TRP A 372 -0.55 -6.91 -22.49
C TRP A 372 -1.33 -5.62 -22.78
N PRO A 373 -2.15 -5.58 -23.86
CA PRO A 373 -2.88 -4.39 -24.27
C PRO A 373 -3.68 -3.73 -23.14
N GLU A 374 -4.26 -4.53 -22.23
CA GLU A 374 -5.10 -4.05 -21.15
C GLU A 374 -4.30 -3.30 -20.08
N ILE A 375 -3.05 -3.72 -19.84
CA ILE A 375 -2.11 -2.99 -18.98
C ILE A 375 -1.67 -1.71 -19.70
N GLN A 376 -1.21 -1.83 -20.95
CA GLN A 376 -0.69 -0.69 -21.73
C GLN A 376 -1.72 0.43 -21.88
N ARG A 377 -2.96 0.10 -22.24
CA ARG A 377 -4.05 1.09 -22.35
C ARG A 377 -4.35 1.79 -21.04
N GLN A 378 -4.25 1.09 -19.92
CA GLN A 378 -4.55 1.68 -18.62
C GLN A 378 -3.42 2.58 -18.12
N VAL A 379 -2.16 2.16 -18.24
CA VAL A 379 -1.00 2.95 -17.76
C VAL A 379 -0.72 4.17 -18.63
N ALA A 380 -1.03 4.09 -19.94
CA ALA A 380 -0.90 5.20 -20.88
C ALA A 380 -1.78 6.42 -20.50
N LYS A 381 -2.87 6.21 -19.75
CA LYS A 381 -3.76 7.29 -19.29
C LYS A 381 -3.15 8.17 -18.20
N SER A 382 -2.11 7.69 -17.51
CA SER A 382 -1.58 8.30 -16.29
C SER A 382 -0.11 8.73 -16.37
N ASN A 383 0.53 8.67 -17.54
CA ASN A 383 1.99 8.84 -17.68
C ASN A 383 2.79 7.92 -16.71
N LEU A 384 2.24 6.73 -16.45
CA LEU A 384 2.85 5.70 -15.61
C LEU A 384 3.33 4.55 -16.48
N THR A 385 4.25 3.76 -15.94
CA THR A 385 4.64 2.48 -16.56
C THR A 385 3.88 1.33 -15.93
N ALA A 386 3.87 0.16 -16.58
CA ALA A 386 3.35 -1.07 -15.97
C ALA A 386 4.00 -1.36 -14.61
N HIS A 387 5.29 -1.03 -14.46
CA HIS A 387 5.99 -1.20 -13.20
C HIS A 387 5.40 -0.33 -12.11
N ASP A 388 5.06 0.93 -12.39
CA ASP A 388 4.49 1.87 -11.42
C ASP A 388 3.06 1.52 -10.96
N CYS A 389 2.38 0.60 -11.65
CA CYS A 389 0.97 0.23 -11.42
C CYS A 389 0.80 -1.26 -11.05
N PRO A 390 1.40 -1.75 -9.93
CA PRO A 390 1.31 -3.16 -9.54
C PRO A 390 -0.13 -3.61 -9.26
N ASP A 391 -1.04 -2.70 -8.92
CA ASP A 391 -2.47 -2.95 -8.76
C ASP A 391 -3.11 -3.35 -10.10
N VAL A 392 -2.84 -2.60 -11.18
CA VAL A 392 -3.31 -2.89 -12.54
C VAL A 392 -2.70 -4.20 -13.04
N VAL A 393 -1.39 -4.36 -12.92
CA VAL A 393 -0.66 -5.57 -13.33
C VAL A 393 -1.23 -6.82 -12.64
N SER A 394 -1.44 -6.75 -11.32
CA SER A 394 -1.96 -7.88 -10.54
C SER A 394 -3.41 -8.23 -10.91
N ARG A 395 -4.26 -7.23 -11.15
CA ARG A 395 -5.66 -7.42 -11.52
C ARG A 395 -5.78 -8.06 -12.92
N VAL A 396 -5.05 -7.54 -13.90
CA VAL A 396 -4.99 -8.10 -15.25
C VAL A 396 -4.44 -9.52 -15.23
N PHE A 397 -3.32 -9.77 -14.54
CA PHE A 397 -2.77 -11.10 -14.35
C PHE A 397 -3.78 -12.06 -13.74
N LYS A 398 -4.48 -11.65 -12.68
CA LYS A 398 -5.47 -12.52 -12.04
C LYS A 398 -6.64 -12.85 -12.97
N MET A 399 -7.09 -11.91 -13.80
CA MET A 399 -8.13 -12.17 -14.80
C MET A 399 -7.65 -13.14 -15.88
N LYS A 400 -6.43 -12.95 -16.42
CA LYS A 400 -5.83 -13.87 -17.40
C LYS A 400 -5.61 -15.27 -16.83
N LEU A 401 -5.15 -15.37 -15.58
CA LEU A 401 -5.01 -16.64 -14.88
C LEU A 401 -6.37 -17.34 -14.71
N ASN A 402 -7.40 -16.61 -14.27
CA ASN A 402 -8.74 -17.20 -14.12
C ASN A 402 -9.30 -17.69 -15.46
N GLN A 403 -9.04 -16.96 -16.54
CA GLN A 403 -9.41 -17.36 -17.89
C GLN A 403 -8.68 -18.65 -18.30
N LEU A 404 -7.35 -18.70 -18.13
CA LEU A 404 -6.58 -19.92 -18.39
C LEU A 404 -7.14 -21.09 -17.60
N MET A 405 -7.40 -20.91 -16.31
CA MET A 405 -7.97 -21.98 -15.47
C MET A 405 -9.38 -22.40 -15.92
N HIS A 406 -10.19 -21.48 -16.43
CA HIS A 406 -11.50 -21.80 -17.00
C HIS A 406 -11.34 -22.66 -18.27
N ASP A 407 -10.46 -22.25 -19.18
CA ASP A 407 -10.24 -22.94 -20.45
C ASP A 407 -9.66 -24.35 -20.21
N LEU A 408 -8.73 -24.50 -19.26
CA LEU A 408 -8.20 -25.80 -18.83
C LEU A 408 -9.30 -26.72 -18.28
N LYS A 409 -10.16 -26.20 -17.39
CA LYS A 409 -11.24 -26.97 -16.77
C LYS A 409 -12.39 -27.32 -17.71
N SER A 410 -12.49 -26.64 -18.84
CA SER A 410 -13.55 -26.90 -19.82
C SER A 410 -13.46 -28.28 -20.47
N GLY A 411 -12.31 -28.96 -20.33
CA GLY A 411 -12.04 -30.26 -20.96
C GLY A 411 -11.60 -30.18 -22.43
N HIS A 412 -11.71 -29.03 -23.08
CA HIS A 412 -11.38 -28.90 -24.50
C HIS A 412 -9.87 -28.89 -24.79
N VAL A 413 -9.03 -28.62 -23.79
CA VAL A 413 -7.58 -28.45 -23.97
C VAL A 413 -6.82 -29.75 -23.71
N PHE A 414 -7.03 -30.37 -22.55
CA PHE A 414 -6.34 -31.58 -22.11
C PHE A 414 -7.31 -32.69 -21.68
N GLY A 415 -8.58 -32.58 -22.04
CA GLY A 415 -9.65 -33.45 -21.54
C GLY A 415 -9.95 -33.24 -20.06
N PRO A 416 -10.71 -34.14 -19.41
CA PRO A 416 -11.19 -33.94 -18.05
C PRO A 416 -10.05 -33.85 -17.02
N ILE A 417 -10.13 -32.84 -16.14
CA ILE A 417 -9.17 -32.61 -15.05
C ILE A 417 -9.78 -33.11 -13.74
N LEU A 418 -9.08 -34.00 -13.01
CA LEU A 418 -9.46 -34.49 -11.69
C LEU A 418 -9.23 -33.45 -10.60
N ALA A 419 -8.06 -32.83 -10.61
CA ALA A 419 -7.65 -31.85 -9.62
C ALA A 419 -6.66 -30.85 -10.21
N PHE A 420 -6.49 -29.71 -9.55
CA PHE A 420 -5.45 -28.75 -9.86
C PHE A 420 -5.04 -28.00 -8.58
N VAL A 421 -3.80 -27.56 -8.53
CA VAL A 421 -3.25 -26.70 -7.47
C VAL A 421 -2.46 -25.59 -8.14
N TYR A 422 -2.57 -24.35 -7.67
CA TYR A 422 -1.66 -23.31 -8.11
C TYR A 422 -1.27 -22.36 -6.99
N THR A 423 -0.06 -21.82 -7.10
CA THR A 423 0.45 -20.74 -6.26
C THR A 423 0.75 -19.54 -7.14
N ILE A 424 0.61 -18.33 -6.58
CA ILE A 424 1.01 -17.09 -7.25
C ILE A 424 2.15 -16.49 -6.44
N GLU A 425 3.24 -16.18 -7.13
CA GLU A 425 4.42 -15.51 -6.58
C GLU A 425 4.79 -14.29 -7.43
N TRP A 426 5.66 -13.43 -6.91
CA TRP A 426 6.30 -12.38 -7.69
C TRP A 426 7.69 -12.85 -8.12
N GLN A 427 7.92 -12.96 -9.43
CA GLN A 427 9.25 -13.31 -9.95
C GLN A 427 10.28 -12.24 -9.62
N LYS A 428 11.57 -12.60 -9.67
CA LYS A 428 12.70 -11.67 -9.49
C LYS A 428 12.64 -10.43 -10.39
N ARG A 429 11.94 -10.51 -11.52
CA ARG A 429 11.71 -9.39 -12.46
C ARG A 429 10.53 -8.48 -12.07
N GLY A 430 9.95 -8.66 -10.89
CA GLY A 430 8.87 -7.80 -10.38
C GLY A 430 7.53 -7.99 -11.10
N LEU A 431 7.25 -9.20 -11.60
CA LEU A 431 5.98 -9.51 -12.28
C LEU A 431 5.30 -10.72 -11.62
N PRO A 432 3.96 -10.73 -11.53
CA PRO A 432 3.23 -11.88 -11.03
C PRO A 432 3.47 -13.11 -11.90
N HIS A 433 3.59 -14.27 -11.25
CA HIS A 433 3.80 -15.56 -11.88
C HIS A 433 3.01 -16.63 -11.14
N ALA A 434 2.46 -17.59 -11.87
CA ALA A 434 1.75 -18.71 -11.30
C ALA A 434 2.41 -20.03 -11.69
N HIS A 435 2.61 -20.89 -10.69
CA HIS A 435 2.96 -22.30 -10.87
C HIS A 435 1.69 -23.12 -10.72
N ILE A 436 1.35 -23.94 -11.71
CA ILE A 436 0.07 -24.66 -11.80
C ILE A 436 0.36 -26.15 -11.99
N LEU A 437 -0.13 -26.98 -11.07
CA LEU A 437 -0.12 -28.44 -11.15
C LEU A 437 -1.51 -28.91 -11.58
N ILE A 438 -1.57 -29.83 -12.54
CA ILE A 438 -2.82 -30.39 -13.07
C ILE A 438 -2.76 -31.92 -13.01
N PHE A 439 -3.86 -32.51 -12.56
CA PHE A 439 -4.08 -33.95 -12.48
C PHE A 439 -5.18 -34.30 -13.49
N LEU A 440 -4.80 -35.03 -14.53
CA LEU A 440 -5.69 -35.43 -15.61
C LEU A 440 -6.47 -36.69 -15.22
N HIS A 441 -7.70 -36.81 -15.71
CA HIS A 441 -8.47 -38.05 -15.57
C HIS A 441 -7.78 -39.21 -16.32
N PRO A 442 -7.79 -40.45 -15.80
CA PRO A 442 -7.17 -41.61 -16.45
C PRO A 442 -7.72 -41.96 -17.83
N SER A 443 -8.87 -41.38 -18.21
CA SER A 443 -9.46 -41.58 -19.53
C SER A 443 -8.86 -40.68 -20.62
N ASN A 444 -7.88 -39.84 -20.29
CA ASN A 444 -7.20 -38.94 -21.24
C ASN A 444 -6.14 -39.65 -22.08
#